data_AF-A0A1Y2D3V3-F1
#
_entry.id   AF-A0A1Y2D3V3-F1
#
_cell.length_a   1.000
_cell.length_b   1.000
_cell.length_c   1.000
_cell.angle_alpha   90.00
_cell.angle_beta   90.00
_cell.angle_gamma   90.00
#
_symmetry.space_group_name_H-M   'P 1'
#
loop_
_entity.id
_entity.type
_entity.pdbx_description
1 polymer ?
#
loop_
_entity_poly.entity_id
_entity_poly.type
_entity_poly.pdbx_seq_one_letter_code
_entity_poly.pdbx_strand_id
1 'polypeptide(L)'
;MVNTEGRNTGTAFILTINEASLEFYEDIKQYFLKLSEFAYMLVTEHVGSSNKHYHMFVQYNQSKYIARRKLHGAHIEKCYGSAQQNIDYCWARDEKHKDEGVEAILVDEIGQPKLKV
;
A
#
# COMPACT_ATOMS: atom_id res chain seq x y z
N MET A 1 22.03 -2.48 6.61
CA MET A 1 21.80 -1.02 6.57
C MET A 1 20.76 -0.77 5.50
N VAL A 2 19.51 -0.46 5.88
CA VAL A 2 18.46 -0.12 4.90
C VAL A 2 18.61 1.36 4.59
N ASN A 3 18.94 1.66 3.34
CA ASN A 3 19.23 2.99 2.84
C ASN A 3 17.91 3.80 2.79
N THR A 4 17.62 4.56 3.84
CA THR A 4 16.35 5.27 4.06
C THR A 4 16.21 6.60 3.29
N GLU A 5 17.16 6.95 2.42
CA GLU A 5 17.14 8.20 1.65
C GLU A 5 16.93 8.00 0.13
N GLY A 6 16.25 6.93 -0.26
CA GLY A 6 15.70 6.83 -1.60
C GLY A 6 14.58 7.86 -1.78
N ARG A 7 14.66 8.71 -2.82
CA ARG A 7 13.51 9.52 -3.25
C ARG A 7 12.29 8.60 -3.35
N ASN A 8 11.16 8.96 -2.74
CA ASN A 8 9.89 8.24 -2.84
C ASN A 8 9.30 8.40 -4.26
N THR A 9 10.06 8.00 -5.27
CA THR A 9 9.77 8.16 -6.69
C THR A 9 9.70 6.79 -7.35
N GLY A 10 8.52 6.44 -7.86
CA GLY A 10 8.23 5.13 -8.41
C GLY A 10 6.85 5.07 -9.05
N THR A 11 6.56 3.99 -9.76
CA THR A 11 5.26 3.72 -10.39
C THR A 11 4.33 2.91 -9.49
N ALA A 12 4.86 2.30 -8.43
CA ALA A 12 4.08 1.50 -7.49
C ALA A 12 4.64 1.65 -6.08
N PHE A 13 3.74 1.67 -5.10
CA PHE A 13 4.05 1.85 -3.69
C PHE A 13 3.18 0.95 -2.85
N ILE A 14 3.70 0.59 -1.68
CA ILE A 14 2.92 -0.02 -0.62
C ILE A 14 3.00 0.85 0.62
N LEU A 15 1.87 0.96 1.30
CA LEU A 15 1.74 1.73 2.52
C LEU A 15 1.24 0.83 3.65
N THR A 16 1.71 1.14 4.85
CA THR A 16 1.12 0.64 6.10
C THR A 16 0.53 1.83 6.83
N ILE A 17 -0.79 1.90 6.85
CA ILE A 17 -1.56 2.92 7.57
C ILE A 17 -1.78 2.37 8.98
N ASN A 18 -0.86 2.73 9.88
CA ASN A 18 -0.94 2.33 11.28
C ASN A 18 -2.13 2.98 11.99
N GLU A 19 -2.44 2.50 13.18
CA GLU A 19 -3.58 2.94 13.99
C GLU A 19 -3.68 4.47 14.14
N ALA A 20 -2.57 5.15 14.38
CA ALA A 20 -2.52 6.62 14.52
C ALA A 20 -2.79 7.37 13.21
N SER A 21 -2.64 6.71 12.06
CA SER A 21 -2.92 7.27 10.75
C SER A 21 -4.29 6.88 10.19
N LEU A 22 -5.01 5.93 10.82
CA LEU A 22 -6.29 5.42 10.31
C LEU A 22 -7.38 6.49 10.26
N GLU A 23 -7.39 7.45 11.19
CA GLU A 23 -8.36 8.56 11.18
C GLU A 23 -8.23 9.44 9.91
N PHE A 24 -7.04 9.45 9.29
CA PHE A 24 -6.73 10.20 8.07
C PHE A 24 -6.83 9.34 6.81
N TYR A 25 -7.38 8.12 6.90
CA TYR A 25 -7.45 7.18 5.79
C TYR A 25 -8.04 7.82 4.52
N GLU A 26 -9.14 8.54 4.64
CA GLU A 26 -9.80 9.15 3.48
C GLU A 26 -8.92 10.25 2.85
N ASP A 27 -8.23 11.06 3.65
CA ASP A 27 -7.31 12.09 3.14
C ASP A 27 -6.13 11.47 2.41
N ILE A 28 -5.56 10.39 2.95
CA ILE A 28 -4.48 9.62 2.33
C ILE A 28 -4.99 9.02 1.00
N LYS A 29 -6.14 8.34 1.02
CA LYS A 29 -6.76 7.74 -0.17
C LYS A 29 -6.98 8.78 -1.27
N GLN A 30 -7.61 9.90 -0.94
CA GLN A 30 -7.86 10.99 -1.88
C GLN A 30 -6.57 11.60 -2.43
N TYR A 31 -5.50 11.68 -1.63
CA TYR A 31 -4.21 12.14 -2.12
C TYR A 31 -3.67 11.23 -3.23
N PHE A 32 -3.69 9.91 -3.05
CA PHE A 32 -3.24 8.97 -4.10
C PHE A 32 -4.16 8.99 -5.33
N LEU A 33 -5.49 9.03 -5.14
CA LEU A 33 -6.45 9.07 -6.26
C LEU A 33 -6.34 10.34 -7.11
N LYS A 34 -5.93 11.47 -6.51
CA LYS A 34 -5.77 12.76 -7.22
C LYS A 34 -4.45 12.89 -7.97
N LEU A 35 -3.49 11.99 -7.76
CA LEU A 35 -2.26 11.98 -8.54
C LEU A 35 -2.58 11.53 -9.97
N SER A 36 -2.07 12.26 -10.96
CA SER A 36 -2.30 11.95 -12.38
C SER A 36 -1.82 10.53 -12.71
N GLU A 37 -2.35 9.93 -13.78
CA GLU A 37 -1.94 8.60 -14.24
C GLU A 37 -2.20 7.48 -13.20
N PHE A 38 -3.16 7.69 -12.29
CA PHE A 38 -3.63 6.65 -11.39
C PHE A 38 -4.10 5.43 -12.19
N ALA A 39 -3.69 4.23 -11.77
CA ALA A 39 -4.05 2.97 -12.44
C ALA A 39 -4.83 2.04 -11.52
N TYR A 40 -4.34 1.83 -10.29
CA TYR A 40 -4.89 0.83 -9.37
C TYR A 40 -4.63 1.18 -7.91
N MET A 41 -5.57 0.83 -7.05
CA MET A 41 -5.42 0.82 -5.60
C MET A 41 -6.12 -0.39 -5.01
N LEU A 42 -5.45 -1.05 -4.07
CA LEU A 42 -6.00 -2.09 -3.20
C LEU A 42 -5.71 -1.72 -1.76
N VAL A 43 -6.74 -1.75 -0.93
CA VAL A 43 -6.62 -1.53 0.52
C VAL A 43 -7.24 -2.71 1.25
N THR A 44 -6.46 -3.28 2.14
CA THR A 44 -6.88 -4.39 3.00
C THR A 44 -6.59 -4.07 4.46
N GLU A 45 -7.44 -4.59 5.34
CA GLU A 45 -7.18 -4.66 6.78
C GLU A 45 -6.59 -6.05 7.08
N HIS A 46 -5.44 -6.09 7.74
CA HIS A 46 -4.90 -7.34 8.29
C HIS A 46 -5.52 -7.58 9.66
N VAL A 47 -6.22 -8.70 9.82
CA VAL A 47 -6.89 -9.13 11.05
C VAL A 47 -6.09 -10.26 11.69
N GLY A 48 -6.00 -10.27 13.01
CA GLY A 48 -5.14 -11.21 13.76
C GLY A 48 -3.77 -10.62 14.12
N SER A 49 -3.43 -9.43 13.62
CA SER A 49 -2.26 -8.67 14.05
C SER A 49 -2.49 -7.96 15.39
N SER A 50 -1.39 -7.64 16.10
CA SER A 50 -1.45 -6.98 17.42
C SER A 50 -2.12 -5.61 17.41
N ASN A 51 -1.97 -4.84 16.34
CA ASN A 51 -2.56 -3.52 16.18
C ASN A 51 -3.38 -3.46 14.89
N LYS A 52 -4.49 -2.72 14.89
CA LYS A 52 -5.26 -2.46 13.67
C LYS A 52 -4.44 -1.59 12.73
N HIS A 53 -4.34 -2.01 11.47
CA HIS A 53 -3.67 -1.24 10.43
C HIS A 53 -4.19 -1.66 9.04
N TYR A 54 -4.04 -0.77 8.07
CA TYR A 54 -4.34 -1.08 6.67
C TYR A 54 -3.07 -1.20 5.84
N HIS A 55 -3.08 -2.14 4.91
CA HIS A 55 -2.12 -2.22 3.83
C HIS A 55 -2.75 -1.64 2.56
N MET A 56 -2.10 -0.61 1.99
CA MET A 56 -2.53 -0.01 0.73
C MET A 56 -1.46 -0.22 -0.33
N PHE A 57 -1.78 -0.95 -1.39
CA PHE A 57 -0.98 -1.04 -2.60
C PHE A 57 -1.55 -0.10 -3.66
N VAL A 58 -0.69 0.69 -4.30
CA VAL A 58 -1.09 1.67 -5.32
C VAL A 58 -0.16 1.62 -6.52
N GLN A 59 -0.74 1.76 -7.72
CA GLN A 59 -0.02 1.78 -8.99
C GLN A 59 -0.40 2.98 -9.86
N TYR A 60 0.57 3.42 -10.64
CA TYR A 60 0.48 4.51 -11.60
C TYR A 60 1.03 4.08 -12.96
N ASN A 61 0.54 4.69 -14.03
CA ASN A 61 1.10 4.50 -15.37
C ASN A 61 2.47 5.17 -15.54
N GLN A 62 2.75 6.20 -14.74
CA GLN A 62 4.02 6.92 -14.75
C GLN A 62 4.56 7.09 -13.33
N SER A 63 5.86 7.33 -13.23
CA SER A 63 6.52 7.53 -11.94
C SER A 63 5.95 8.75 -11.22
N LYS A 64 5.67 8.61 -9.92
CA LYS A 64 5.19 9.68 -9.04
C LYS A 64 6.14 9.90 -7.90
N TYR A 65 6.27 11.16 -7.47
CA TYR A 65 6.91 11.49 -6.20
C TYR A 65 5.85 11.58 -5.11
N ILE A 66 6.06 10.86 -4.01
CA ILE A 66 5.12 10.84 -2.88
C ILE A 66 5.62 11.74 -1.75
N ALA A 67 4.81 12.73 -1.39
CA ALA A 67 5.10 13.67 -0.33
C ALA A 67 4.73 13.09 1.04
N ARG A 68 5.71 12.66 1.84
CA ARG A 68 5.49 12.01 3.16
C ARG A 68 4.61 12.82 4.12
N ARG A 69 4.66 14.15 4.05
CA ARG A 69 3.79 15.04 4.84
C ARG A 69 2.28 14.85 4.60
N LYS A 70 1.90 14.22 3.48
CA LYS A 70 0.50 13.90 3.13
C LYS A 70 0.05 12.53 3.64
N LEU A 71 0.93 11.79 4.31
CA LEU A 71 0.68 10.42 4.75
C LEU A 71 0.33 10.32 6.24
N HIS A 72 0.32 11.44 6.98
CA HIS A 72 -0.09 11.49 8.38
C HIS A 72 0.61 10.46 9.29
N GLY A 73 1.89 10.18 9.02
CA GLY A 73 2.68 9.20 9.78
C GLY A 73 2.60 7.76 9.25
N ALA A 74 1.81 7.49 8.20
CA ALA A 74 1.78 6.18 7.57
C ALA A 74 3.13 5.85 6.92
N HIS A 75 3.53 4.58 7.02
CA HIS A 75 4.75 4.09 6.39
C HIS A 75 4.53 3.92 4.89
N ILE A 76 5.57 4.18 4.10
CA ILE A 76 5.52 3.99 2.64
C ILE A 76 6.84 3.42 2.13
N GLU A 77 6.70 2.45 1.24
CA GLU A 77 7.81 1.81 0.54
C GLU A 77 7.54 1.81 -0.96
N LYS A 78 8.62 1.90 -1.74
CA LYS A 78 8.55 1.70 -3.18
C LYS A 78 8.55 0.21 -3.47
N CYS A 79 7.63 -0.24 -4.32
CA CYS A 79 7.57 -1.63 -4.74
C CYS A 79 8.60 -1.89 -5.86
N TYR A 80 9.37 -2.97 -5.71
CA TYR A 80 10.29 -3.47 -6.73
C TYR A 80 9.88 -4.84 -7.30
N GLY A 81 9.00 -5.56 -6.60
CA GLY A 81 8.46 -6.86 -7.04
C GLY A 81 7.38 -6.75 -8.13
N SER A 82 6.86 -7.90 -8.56
CA SER A 82 5.70 -7.95 -9.47
C SER A 82 4.44 -7.41 -8.80
N ALA A 83 3.50 -6.88 -9.60
CA ALA A 83 2.23 -6.42 -9.05
C ALA A 83 1.49 -7.54 -8.30
N GLN A 84 1.52 -8.77 -8.82
CA GLN A 84 0.91 -9.93 -8.18
C GLN A 84 1.48 -10.19 -6.79
N GLN A 85 2.80 -10.17 -6.62
CA GLN A 85 3.43 -10.35 -5.29
C GLN A 85 3.01 -9.27 -4.29
N ASN A 86 2.87 -8.02 -4.73
CA ASN A 86 2.43 -6.94 -3.83
C ASN A 86 0.94 -7.07 -3.48
N ILE A 87 0.12 -7.50 -4.43
CA ILE A 87 -1.31 -7.80 -4.21
C ILE A 87 -1.46 -8.95 -3.22
N ASP A 88 -0.70 -10.04 -3.39
CA ASP A 88 -0.73 -11.20 -2.50
C ASP A 88 -0.26 -10.84 -1.10
N TYR A 89 0.75 -9.99 -0.97
CA TYR A 89 1.19 -9.45 0.32
C TYR A 89 0.08 -8.61 0.98
N CYS A 90 -0.59 -7.71 0.25
CA CYS A 90 -1.75 -6.98 0.77
C CYS A 90 -2.86 -7.93 1.23
N TRP A 91 -3.10 -9.02 0.51
CA TRP A 91 -4.07 -10.04 0.89
C TRP A 91 -3.59 -11.02 1.97
N ALA A 92 -2.41 -10.80 2.56
CA ALA A 92 -1.83 -11.70 3.58
C ALA A 92 -1.73 -13.16 3.09
N ARG A 93 -1.47 -13.37 1.79
CA ARG A 93 -1.47 -14.70 1.17
C ARG A 93 -0.11 -15.40 1.20
N ASP A 94 0.94 -14.71 1.61
CA ASP A 94 2.27 -15.30 1.78
C ASP A 94 2.33 -16.23 3.01
N GLU A 95 3.32 -17.11 3.01
CA GLU A 95 3.49 -18.16 4.03
C GLU A 95 3.62 -17.58 5.45
N LYS A 96 4.31 -16.44 5.59
CA LYS A 96 4.54 -15.82 6.89
C LYS A 96 3.22 -15.42 7.56
N HIS A 97 2.35 -14.71 6.85
CA HIS A 97 1.07 -14.29 7.42
C HIS A 97 0.16 -15.48 7.75
N LYS A 98 0.19 -16.54 6.93
CA LYS A 98 -0.55 -17.79 7.21
C LYS A 98 -0.07 -18.46 8.49
N ASP A 99 1.23 -18.55 8.70
CA ASP A 99 1.82 -19.13 9.91
C ASP A 99 1.50 -18.31 11.17
N GLU A 100 1.35 -16.99 11.02
CA GLU A 100 0.95 -16.07 12.08
C GLU A 100 -0.59 -16.01 12.30
N GLY A 101 -1.38 -16.71 11.49
CA GLY A 101 -2.84 -16.70 11.56
C GLY A 101 -3.47 -15.36 11.17
N VAL A 102 -2.76 -14.56 10.35
CA VAL A 102 -3.24 -13.27 9.85
C VAL A 102 -4.11 -13.48 8.63
N GLU A 103 -5.29 -12.88 8.65
CA GLU A 103 -6.22 -12.84 7.52
C GLU A 103 -6.34 -11.41 6.98
N ALA A 104 -6.85 -11.24 5.76
CA ALA A 104 -7.06 -9.93 5.17
C ALA A 104 -8.52 -9.71 4.76
N ILE A 105 -9.07 -8.55 5.14
CA ILE A 105 -10.41 -8.09 4.75
C ILE A 105 -10.25 -6.95 3.74
N LEU A 106 -11.05 -6.97 2.67
CA LEU A 106 -11.09 -5.87 1.70
C LEU A 106 -11.68 -4.60 2.33
N VAL A 107 -10.97 -3.49 2.21
CA VAL A 107 -11.44 -2.15 2.61
C VAL A 107 -11.88 -1.35 1.38
N ASP A 108 -11.01 -1.26 0.37
CA ASP A 108 -11.28 -0.55 -0.89
C ASP A 108 -10.48 -1.20 -2.04
N GLU A 109 -11.05 -1.23 -3.25
CA GLU A 109 -10.34 -1.60 -4.47
C GLU A 109 -10.83 -0.73 -5.63
N ILE A 110 -9.90 -0.08 -6.34
CA ILE A 110 -10.22 0.89 -7.39
C ILE A 110 -9.28 0.68 -8.56
N GLY A 111 -9.85 0.58 -9.77
CA GLY A 111 -9.09 0.46 -11.02
C GLY A 111 -8.79 -0.98 -11.41
N GLN A 112 -7.72 -1.20 -12.19
CA GLN A 112 -7.27 -2.54 -12.60
C GLN A 112 -5.76 -2.70 -12.44
N PRO A 113 -5.28 -3.80 -11.82
CA PRO A 113 -3.87 -3.96 -11.55
C PRO A 113 -3.06 -4.15 -12.84
N LYS A 114 -1.90 -3.52 -12.89
CA LYS A 114 -0.94 -3.69 -13.99
C LYS A 114 -0.07 -4.91 -13.72
N LEU A 115 -0.58 -6.08 -14.08
CA LEU A 115 0.18 -7.32 -14.04
C LEU A 115 1.23 -7.29 -15.16
N LYS A 116 2.47 -7.69 -14.85
CA LYS A 116 3.45 -7.94 -15.92
C LYS A 116 2.99 -9.22 -16.63
N VAL A 117 2.75 -9.10 -17.94
CA VAL A 117 2.55 -10.24 -18.84
C VAL A 117 3.88 -10.94 -19.04
#